data_AF-A0A1P8KLH4-F1
#
_entry.id   AF-A0A1P8KLH4-F1
#
_cell.length_a   1.000
_cell.length_b   1.000
_cell.length_c   1.000
_cell.angle_alpha   90.00
_cell.angle_beta   90.00
_cell.angle_gamma   90.00
#
_symmetry.space_group_name_H-M   'P 1'
#
loop_
_entity.id
_entity.type
_entity.pdbx_description
1 polymer ?
#
loop_
_entity_poly.entity_id
_entity_poly.type
_entity_poly.pdbx_seq_one_letter_code
_entity_poly.pdbx_strand_id
1 'polypeptide(L)'
;MSIFTKITTLLSGLLLIRFVLSKFFAWPVSVQAFIEMAKPIGIDPTFFRLFTGVIIMIACLGFLISFYLLIRNKVRTQSKELIYIVFFYLYGIGAMIGALLAEFILRDEPKLPLVIIALFIVITSIINLLYLRKYDILSSLKSLSEKK
;
A
#
# COMPACT_ATOMS: atom_id res chain seq x y z
N MET A 1 -19.75 6.06 0.72
CA MET A 1 -18.36 6.38 1.13
C MET A 1 -18.08 7.86 0.92
N SER A 2 -17.29 8.45 1.82
CA SER A 2 -16.94 9.87 1.78
C SER A 2 -16.04 10.21 0.59
N ILE A 3 -16.10 11.48 0.15
CA ILE A 3 -15.19 12.02 -0.87
C ILE A 3 -13.72 11.94 -0.40
N PHE A 4 -13.49 12.13 0.90
CA PHE A 4 -12.19 12.01 1.54
C PHE A 4 -11.55 10.64 1.29
N THR A 5 -12.29 9.54 1.50
CA THR A 5 -11.77 8.19 1.28
C THR A 5 -11.44 7.94 -0.20
N LYS A 6 -12.25 8.46 -1.12
CA LYS A 6 -11.98 8.37 -2.57
C LYS A 6 -10.68 9.08 -2.93
N ILE A 7 -10.53 10.34 -2.52
CA ILE A 7 -9.36 11.17 -2.83
C ILE A 7 -8.09 10.57 -2.23
N THR A 8 -8.09 10.24 -0.94
CA THR A 8 -6.90 9.71 -0.26
C THR A 8 -6.48 8.34 -0.81
N THR A 9 -7.44 7.50 -1.21
CA THR A 9 -7.16 6.21 -1.89
C THR A 9 -6.50 6.44 -3.25
N LEU A 10 -7.02 7.37 -4.06
CA LEU A 10 -6.42 7.71 -5.35
C LEU A 10 -5.00 8.27 -5.18
N LEU A 11 -4.82 9.22 -4.27
CA LEU A 11 -3.52 9.82 -4.00
C LEU A 11 -2.49 8.77 -3.56
N SER A 12 -2.88 7.84 -2.69
CA SER A 12 -2.01 6.73 -2.26
C SER A 12 -1.56 5.88 -3.45
N GLY A 13 -2.47 5.52 -4.35
CA GLY A 13 -2.15 4.81 -5.58
C GLY A 13 -1.18 5.60 -6.48
N LEU A 14 -1.49 6.87 -6.75
CA LEU A 14 -0.68 7.73 -7.63
C LEU A 14 0.75 7.97 -7.08
N LEU A 15 0.89 8.18 -5.77
CA LEU A 15 2.20 8.35 -5.13
C LEU A 15 3.06 7.10 -5.31
N LEU A 16 2.46 5.91 -5.22
CA LEU A 16 3.19 4.64 -5.34
C LEU A 16 3.65 4.33 -6.77
N ILE A 17 3.01 4.88 -7.81
CA ILE A 17 3.41 4.66 -9.21
C ILE A 17 4.89 4.99 -9.43
N ARG A 18 5.35 6.16 -8.95
CA ARG A 18 6.76 6.55 -9.09
C ARG A 18 7.70 5.57 -8.37
N PHE A 19 7.29 5.03 -7.23
CA PHE A 19 8.08 4.06 -6.47
C PHE A 19 8.18 2.71 -7.16
N VAL A 20 7.10 2.27 -7.82
CA VAL A 20 7.09 1.07 -8.65
C VAL A 20 8.04 1.28 -9.83
N LEU A 21 7.85 2.35 -10.60
CA LEU A 21 8.65 2.62 -11.80
C LEU A 21 10.14 2.71 -11.49
N SER A 22 10.52 3.48 -10.47
CA SER A 22 11.93 3.62 -10.09
C SER A 22 12.59 2.29 -9.70
N LYS A 23 11.83 1.37 -9.10
CA LYS A 23 12.32 0.03 -8.74
C LYS A 23 12.42 -0.89 -9.93
N PHE A 24 11.47 -0.92 -10.86
CA PHE A 24 11.55 -1.83 -12.01
C PHE A 24 12.52 -1.34 -13.10
N PHE A 25 12.54 -0.02 -13.36
CA PHE A 25 13.42 0.59 -14.37
C PHE A 25 14.83 0.90 -13.86
N ALA A 26 15.20 0.39 -12.68
CA ALA A 26 16.53 0.53 -12.10
C ALA A 26 17.05 1.98 -12.11
N TRP A 27 16.20 2.94 -11.73
CA TRP A 27 16.63 4.34 -11.66
C TRP A 27 17.81 4.47 -10.70
N PRO A 28 18.84 5.28 -11.02
CA PRO A 28 20.08 5.33 -10.23
C PRO A 28 19.85 5.56 -8.73
N VAL A 29 18.91 6.45 -8.40
CA VAL A 29 18.52 6.74 -7.01
C VAL A 29 17.94 5.52 -6.30
N SER A 30 17.14 4.70 -7.00
CA SER A 30 16.61 3.46 -6.44
C SER A 30 17.71 2.41 -6.31
N VAL A 31 18.57 2.25 -7.31
CA VAL A 31 19.65 1.24 -7.27
C VAL A 31 20.60 1.52 -6.11
N GLN A 32 21.06 2.77 -5.96
CA GLN A 32 21.95 3.17 -4.87
C GLN A 32 21.29 2.95 -3.50
N ALA A 33 20.00 3.27 -3.37
CA ALA A 33 19.25 3.03 -2.14
C ALA A 33 19.26 1.55 -1.72
N PHE A 34 19.02 0.64 -2.66
CA PHE A 34 19.00 -0.78 -2.34
C PHE A 34 20.40 -1.37 -2.16
N ILE A 35 21.43 -0.83 -2.81
CA ILE A 35 22.83 -1.21 -2.53
C ILE A 35 23.18 -0.86 -1.08
N GLU A 36 22.84 0.35 -0.64
CA GLU A 36 23.02 0.79 0.75
C GLU A 36 22.25 -0.12 1.72
N MET A 37 20.94 -0.25 1.53
CA MET A 37 20.07 -1.03 2.43
C MET A 37 20.40 -2.53 2.47
N ALA A 38 21.00 -3.07 1.41
CA ALA A 38 21.32 -4.50 1.36
C ALA A 38 22.63 -4.85 2.09
N LYS A 39 23.57 -3.90 2.23
CA LYS A 39 24.85 -4.11 2.93
C LYS A 39 24.70 -4.73 4.33
N PRO A 40 23.89 -4.19 5.25
CA PRO A 40 23.83 -4.71 6.62
C PRO A 40 23.21 -6.11 6.73
N ILE A 41 22.41 -6.52 5.76
CA ILE A 41 21.68 -7.80 5.76
C ILE A 41 22.26 -8.84 4.81
N GLY A 42 23.28 -8.48 4.01
CA GLY A 42 23.99 -9.40 3.13
C GLY A 42 23.15 -9.99 1.99
N ILE A 43 22.07 -9.32 1.57
CA ILE A 43 21.19 -9.77 0.48
C ILE A 43 21.64 -9.16 -0.85
N ASP A 44 21.37 -9.82 -1.98
CA ASP A 44 21.59 -9.22 -3.30
C ASP A 44 20.73 -7.94 -3.48
N PRO A 45 21.33 -6.77 -3.77
CA PRO A 45 20.60 -5.51 -3.92
C PRO A 45 19.56 -5.53 -5.05
N THR A 46 19.80 -6.30 -6.11
CA THR A 46 18.90 -6.38 -7.26
C THR A 46 17.65 -7.15 -6.91
N PHE A 47 17.80 -8.33 -6.30
CA PHE A 47 16.71 -9.11 -5.75
C PHE A 47 15.91 -8.29 -4.74
N PHE A 48 16.58 -7.65 -3.78
CA PHE A 48 15.90 -6.88 -2.73
C PHE A 48 15.08 -5.72 -3.32
N ARG A 49 15.64 -4.99 -4.30
CA ARG A 49 14.94 -3.93 -5.04
C ARG A 49 13.71 -4.45 -5.77
N LEU A 50 13.85 -5.53 -6.54
CA LEU A 50 12.77 -6.08 -7.34
C LEU A 50 11.66 -6.68 -6.46
N PHE A 51 12.03 -7.42 -5.42
CA PHE A 51 11.09 -7.98 -4.44
C PHE A 51 10.27 -6.87 -3.76
N THR A 52 10.93 -5.82 -3.26
CA THR A 52 10.23 -4.66 -2.70
C THR A 52 9.41 -3.93 -3.77
N GLY A 53 9.86 -3.94 -5.02
CA GLY A 53 9.14 -3.42 -6.18
C GLY A 53 7.81 -4.13 -6.40
N VAL A 54 7.80 -5.45 -6.33
CA VAL A 54 6.58 -6.28 -6.43
C VAL A 54 5.63 -5.97 -5.27
N ILE A 55 6.12 -5.90 -4.03
CA ILE A 55 5.30 -5.56 -2.85
C ILE A 55 4.61 -4.20 -3.05
N ILE A 56 5.38 -3.18 -3.43
CA ILE A 56 4.84 -1.83 -3.64
C ILE A 56 3.90 -1.79 -4.85
N MET A 57 4.15 -2.59 -5.89
CA MET A 57 3.25 -2.70 -7.04
C MET A 57 1.89 -3.29 -6.67
N ILE A 58 1.86 -4.34 -5.85
CA ILE A 58 0.60 -4.91 -5.34
C ILE A 58 -0.18 -3.86 -4.54
N ALA A 59 0.50 -3.10 -3.66
CA ALA A 59 -0.14 -2.01 -2.92
C ALA A 59 -0.68 -0.92 -3.87
N CYS A 60 0.12 -0.50 -4.85
CA CYS A 60 -0.24 0.51 -5.84
C CYS A 60 -1.50 0.11 -6.63
N LEU A 61 -1.51 -1.10 -7.21
CA LEU A 61 -2.66 -1.63 -7.94
C LEU A 61 -3.86 -1.80 -7.00
N GLY A 62 -3.62 -2.26 -5.78
CA GLY A 62 -4.65 -2.38 -4.74
C GLY A 62 -5.37 -1.08 -4.44
N PHE A 63 -4.64 0.02 -4.27
CA PHE A 63 -5.22 1.35 -4.08
C PHE A 63 -5.99 1.83 -5.33
N LEU A 64 -5.45 1.63 -6.54
CA LEU A 64 -6.13 2.04 -7.78
C LEU A 64 -7.42 1.23 -8.02
N ILE A 65 -7.40 -0.08 -7.77
CA ILE A 65 -8.58 -0.95 -7.82
C ILE A 65 -9.60 -0.51 -6.75
N SER A 66 -9.14 -0.27 -5.52
CA SER A 66 -10.02 0.20 -4.44
C SER A 66 -10.68 1.52 -4.79
N PHE A 67 -9.93 2.47 -5.38
CA PHE A 67 -10.47 3.72 -5.88
C PHE A 67 -11.54 3.49 -6.95
N TYR A 68 -11.25 2.64 -7.95
CA TYR A 68 -12.21 2.28 -9.00
C TYR A 68 -13.52 1.70 -8.41
N LEU A 69 -13.41 0.80 -7.44
CA LEU A 69 -14.57 0.22 -6.76
C LEU A 69 -15.37 1.30 -6.00
N LEU A 70 -14.69 2.22 -5.32
CA LEU A 70 -15.30 3.30 -4.56
C LEU A 70 -16.04 4.32 -5.45
N ILE A 71 -15.54 4.64 -6.65
CA ILE A 71 -16.21 5.59 -7.56
C ILE A 71 -17.41 4.96 -8.28
N ARG A 72 -17.41 3.64 -8.49
CA ARG A 72 -18.53 2.94 -9.13
C ARG A 72 -19.81 3.00 -8.28
N ASN A 73 -19.74 3.48 -7.02
CA ASN A 73 -20.85 3.60 -6.07
C ASN A 73 -21.67 2.30 -5.87
N LYS A 74 -21.14 1.14 -6.29
CA LYS A 74 -21.77 -0.17 -6.14
C LYS A 74 -21.32 -0.92 -4.88
N VAL A 75 -20.43 -0.32 -4.07
CA VAL A 75 -19.98 -0.90 -2.80
C VAL A 75 -21.15 -0.88 -1.82
N ARG A 76 -21.92 -1.98 -1.81
CA ARG A 76 -22.97 -2.22 -0.83
C ARG A 76 -22.36 -2.77 0.45
N THR A 77 -23.04 -2.56 1.57
CA THR A 77 -22.79 -3.32 2.80
C THR A 77 -22.87 -4.81 2.47
N GLN A 78 -21.97 -5.66 3.00
CA GLN A 78 -21.94 -7.10 2.71
C GLN A 78 -21.50 -7.51 1.30
N SER A 79 -20.62 -6.74 0.67
CA SER A 79 -20.14 -7.01 -0.69
C SER A 79 -18.69 -7.53 -0.71
N LYS A 80 -18.32 -8.28 -1.76
CA LYS A 80 -16.94 -8.78 -1.95
C LYS A 80 -15.97 -7.61 -2.14
N GLU A 81 -16.46 -6.55 -2.76
CA GLU A 81 -15.76 -5.30 -3.02
C GLU A 81 -15.28 -4.66 -1.72
N LEU A 82 -16.12 -4.66 -0.66
CA LEU A 82 -15.72 -4.13 0.65
C LEU A 82 -14.54 -4.91 1.24
N ILE A 83 -14.53 -6.22 1.09
CA ILE A 83 -13.44 -7.09 1.58
C ILE A 83 -12.14 -6.80 0.84
N TYR A 84 -12.19 -6.66 -0.50
CA TYR A 84 -11.00 -6.30 -1.28
C TYR A 84 -10.44 -4.94 -0.88
N ILE A 85 -11.30 -3.94 -0.68
CA ILE A 85 -10.87 -2.60 -0.24
C ILE A 85 -10.19 -2.68 1.13
N VAL A 86 -10.80 -3.39 2.09
CA VAL A 86 -10.21 -3.58 3.43
C VAL A 86 -8.87 -4.31 3.35
N PHE A 87 -8.79 -5.38 2.56
CA PHE A 87 -7.55 -6.11 2.34
C PHE A 87 -6.44 -5.21 1.80
N PHE A 88 -6.72 -4.40 0.78
CA PHE A 88 -5.70 -3.53 0.19
C PHE A 88 -5.26 -2.39 1.11
N TYR A 89 -6.16 -1.87 1.96
CA TYR A 89 -5.73 -0.93 3.01
C TYR A 89 -4.82 -1.58 4.04
N LEU A 90 -5.14 -2.78 4.50
CA LEU A 90 -4.27 -3.53 5.43
C LEU A 90 -2.93 -3.88 4.78
N TYR A 91 -2.95 -4.35 3.53
CA TYR A 91 -1.76 -4.64 2.76
C TYR A 91 -0.89 -3.39 2.58
N GLY A 92 -1.50 -2.26 2.20
CA GLY A 92 -0.82 -0.97 2.05
C GLY A 92 -0.16 -0.51 3.36
N ILE A 93 -0.85 -0.64 4.49
CA ILE A 93 -0.28 -0.36 5.82
C ILE A 93 0.95 -1.24 6.07
N GLY A 94 0.83 -2.56 5.89
CA GLY A 94 1.93 -3.49 6.09
C GLY A 94 3.14 -3.18 5.20
N ALA A 95 2.91 -2.92 3.92
CA ALA A 95 3.95 -2.56 2.97
C ALA A 95 4.67 -1.25 3.34
N MET A 96 3.93 -0.24 3.78
CA MET A 96 4.51 1.06 4.17
C MET A 96 5.22 1.01 5.53
N ILE A 97 4.72 0.23 6.48
CA ILE A 97 5.44 -0.03 7.74
C ILE A 97 6.74 -0.78 7.43
N GLY A 98 6.71 -1.80 6.57
CA GLY A 98 7.92 -2.49 6.11
C GLY A 98 8.92 -1.55 5.44
N ALA A 99 8.43 -0.62 4.60
CA ALA A 99 9.27 0.40 3.99
C ALA A 99 9.88 1.39 5.00
N LEU A 100 9.11 1.82 6.01
CA LEU A 100 9.60 2.67 7.10
C LEU A 100 10.67 1.94 7.92
N LEU A 101 10.44 0.67 8.27
CA LEU A 101 11.42 -0.14 8.97
C LEU A 101 12.70 -0.29 8.16
N ALA A 102 12.60 -0.60 6.86
CA ALA A 102 13.76 -0.66 5.98
C ALA A 102 14.51 0.68 5.91
N GLU A 103 13.79 1.80 5.86
CA GLU A 103 14.39 3.14 5.81
C GLU A 103 15.15 3.49 7.09
N PHE A 104 14.62 3.16 8.28
CA PHE A 104 15.24 3.51 9.56
C PHE A 104 16.27 2.51 10.06
N ILE A 105 16.18 1.24 9.64
CA ILE A 105 17.06 0.16 10.15
C ILE A 105 18.21 -0.11 9.17
N LEU A 106 17.96 -0.03 7.86
CA LEU A 106 18.91 -0.50 6.85
C LEU A 106 19.71 0.62 6.18
N ARG A 107 19.31 1.88 6.34
CA ARG A 107 20.07 3.03 5.81
C ARG A 107 20.90 3.69 6.87
N ASP A 108 21.97 4.33 6.42
CA ASP A 108 22.79 5.19 7.28
C ASP A 108 22.03 6.48 7.63
N GLU A 109 21.32 7.06 6.64
CA GLU A 109 20.53 8.27 6.80
C GLU A 109 19.13 8.14 6.19
N PRO A 110 18.05 8.20 7.01
CA PRO A 110 16.68 8.16 6.52
C PRO A 110 16.32 9.36 5.64
N LYS A 111 15.74 9.11 4.47
CA LYS A 111 15.26 10.16 3.57
C LYS A 111 13.86 10.61 3.95
N LEU A 112 13.78 11.80 4.56
CA LEU A 112 12.52 12.41 5.00
C LEU A 112 11.37 12.39 3.98
N PRO A 113 11.58 12.68 2.66
CA PRO A 113 10.48 12.61 1.71
C PRO A 113 9.82 11.23 1.60
N LEU A 114 10.60 10.15 1.75
CA LEU A 114 10.11 8.77 1.71
C LEU A 114 9.30 8.44 2.95
N VAL A 115 9.82 8.85 4.12
CA VAL A 115 9.17 8.69 5.42
C VAL A 115 7.82 9.39 5.43
N ILE A 116 7.76 10.64 4.95
CA ILE A 116 6.51 11.43 4.92
C ILE A 116 5.46 10.75 4.03
N ILE A 117 5.85 10.27 2.84
CA ILE A 117 4.91 9.58 1.94
C ILE A 117 4.39 8.28 2.57
N ALA A 118 5.28 7.48 3.17
CA ALA A 118 4.88 6.24 3.83
C ALA A 118 3.95 6.51 5.01
N LEU A 119 4.25 7.50 5.85
CA LEU A 119 3.38 7.92 6.97
C LEU A 119 2.03 8.42 6.48
N PHE A 120 2.00 9.24 5.42
CA PHE A 120 0.75 9.70 4.80
C PHE A 120 -0.13 8.52 4.38
N ILE A 121 0.44 7.52 3.68
CA ILE A 121 -0.32 6.34 3.23
C ILE A 121 -0.80 5.51 4.42
N VAL A 122 0.02 5.32 5.45
CA VAL A 122 -0.38 4.58 6.67
C VAL A 122 -1.54 5.29 7.37
N ILE A 123 -1.39 6.58 7.67
CA ILE A 123 -2.39 7.37 8.41
C ILE A 123 -3.71 7.40 7.63
N THR A 124 -3.65 7.71 6.33
CA THR A 124 -4.87 7.77 5.51
C THR A 124 -5.54 6.41 5.36
N SER A 125 -4.78 5.32 5.25
CA SER A 125 -5.32 3.96 5.20
C SER A 125 -5.99 3.56 6.52
N ILE A 126 -5.40 3.91 7.66
CA ILE A 126 -6.00 3.70 8.99
C ILE A 126 -7.31 4.48 9.11
N ILE A 127 -7.31 5.77 8.78
CA ILE A 127 -8.51 6.61 8.82
C ILE A 127 -9.60 6.02 7.91
N ASN A 128 -9.24 5.61 6.70
CA ASN A 128 -10.19 5.00 5.76
C ASN A 128 -10.75 3.67 6.28
N LEU A 129 -9.93 2.82 6.89
CA LEU A 129 -10.41 1.59 7.56
C LEU A 129 -11.39 1.89 8.70
N LEU A 130 -11.11 2.92 9.51
CA LEU A 130 -12.02 3.34 10.58
C LEU A 130 -13.35 3.86 10.04
N TYR A 131 -13.34 4.57 8.90
CA TYR A 131 -14.58 4.94 8.20
C TYR A 131 -15.34 3.71 7.69
N LEU A 132 -14.62 2.69 7.21
CA LEU A 132 -15.20 1.44 6.73
C LEU A 132 -15.73 0.54 7.86
N ARG A 133 -15.25 0.69 9.11
CA ARG A 133 -15.75 -0.06 10.28
C ARG A 133 -17.25 0.16 10.55
N LYS A 134 -17.81 1.27 10.06
CA LYS A 134 -19.26 1.54 10.14
C LYS A 134 -20.09 0.56 9.31
N TYR A 135 -19.46 -0.15 8.37
CA TYR A 135 -20.07 -1.21 7.58
C TYR A 135 -19.77 -2.56 8.24
N ASP A 136 -20.74 -3.46 8.26
CA ASP A 136 -20.56 -4.77 8.87
C ASP A 136 -19.69 -5.68 7.98
N ILE A 137 -18.37 -5.55 8.19
CA ILE A 137 -17.34 -6.32 7.49
C ILE A 137 -17.44 -7.81 7.86
N LEU A 138 -17.86 -8.12 9.09
CA LEU A 138 -17.95 -9.50 9.58
C LEU A 138 -19.08 -10.27 8.89
N SER A 139 -20.25 -9.65 8.70
CA SER A 139 -21.31 -10.26 7.88
C SER A 139 -20.96 -10.34 6.40
N SER A 140 -20.12 -9.44 5.88
CA SER A 140 -19.56 -9.55 4.53
C SER A 140 -18.71 -10.82 4.34
N LEU A 141 -17.93 -11.18 5.37
CA LEU A 141 -17.11 -12.39 5.37
C LEU A 141 -17.96 -13.67 5.51
N LYS A 142 -19.01 -13.63 6.33
CA LYS A 142 -19.94 -14.77 6.49
C LYS A 142 -20.73 -15.05 5.21
N SER A 143 -21.24 -14.03 4.53
CA SER A 143 -22.00 -14.18 3.28
C SER A 143 -21.17 -14.78 2.13
N LEU A 144 -19.83 -14.61 2.17
CA LEU A 144 -18.91 -15.28 1.26
C LEU A 144 -18.75 -16.78 1.55
N SER A 145 -18.77 -17.16 2.83
CA SER A 145 -18.64 -18.54 3.26
C SER A 145 -19.90 -19.36 3.00
N GLU A 146 -21.07 -18.75 3.11
CA GLU A 146 -22.38 -19.41 2.95
C GLU A 146 -22.80 -19.58 1.48
N LYS A 147 -22.10 -18.94 0.53
CA LYS A 147 -22.34 -19.08 -0.93
C LYS A 147 -21.51 -20.18 -1.59
N LYS A 148 -20.82 -21.02 -0.81
CA LYS A 148 -20.13 -22.22 -1.27
C LYS A 148 -20.97 -23.44 -0.97
#